data_AF-A0A640Y997-F1
#
_entry.id   AF-A0A640Y997-F1
#
_cell.length_a   1.000
_cell.length_b   1.000
_cell.length_c   1.000
_cell.angle_alpha   90.00
_cell.angle_beta   90.00
_cell.angle_gamma   90.00
#
_symmetry.space_group_name_H-M   'P 1'
#
loop_
_entity.id
_entity.type
_entity.pdbx_description
1 polymer ?
#
loop_
_entity_poly.entity_id
_entity_poly.type
_entity_poly.pdbx_seq_one_letter_code
_entity_poly.pdbx_strand_id
1 'polypeptide(L)'
;MSGDRDRTSSGREAIPWGADSEYGRLHDVLLGPPANFRWLPTSAISKATLAEGRSFSGADAIAQHAEMVAAYESAGVRCHFLEPDPALPYQVFARDSSVATPDGAIVTQLHQQWRRGEYAPVIRFYREAGIPIFKMITAAALEGGDVIIVEPGRMLIGNGEERTEAPAARQLAGWMEELGWEVRIEMIPSQFVHIDVLVSILGPKLA
;
A
#
# COMPACT_ATOMS: atom_id res chain seq x y z
N MET A 1 35.96 21.75 33.23
CA MET A 1 36.26 20.77 32.15
C MET A 1 35.16 19.73 32.24
N SER A 2 34.00 20.01 31.65
CA SER A 2 33.62 19.71 30.26
C SER A 2 33.66 18.21 29.96
N GLY A 3 32.49 17.67 29.64
CA GLY A 3 32.26 16.31 29.18
C GLY A 3 30.80 16.13 28.80
N ASP A 4 30.25 17.13 28.09
CA ASP A 4 28.95 17.07 27.47
C ASP A 4 29.06 16.11 26.27
N ARG A 5 28.40 14.96 26.36
CA ARG A 5 28.39 13.98 25.27
C ARG A 5 27.30 14.39 24.30
N ASP A 6 27.72 15.23 23.38
CA ASP A 6 27.03 15.59 22.15
C ASP A 6 26.60 14.31 21.42
N ARG A 7 25.31 13.97 21.55
CA ARG A 7 24.66 12.95 20.70
C ARG A 7 24.51 13.59 19.33
N THR A 8 25.56 13.47 18.53
CA THR A 8 25.53 13.83 17.12
C THR A 8 24.34 13.14 16.47
N SER A 9 23.37 13.94 16.03
CA SER A 9 22.35 13.56 15.06
C SER A 9 23.07 12.99 13.85
N SER A 10 23.09 11.66 13.71
CA SER A 10 23.47 11.02 12.46
C SER A 10 22.45 11.47 11.43
N GLY A 11 22.82 12.41 10.56
CA GLY A 11 22.02 12.77 9.42
C GLY A 11 21.77 11.51 8.60
N ARG A 12 20.53 11.01 8.62
CA ARG A 12 20.10 10.03 7.63
C ARG A 12 20.26 10.72 6.28
N GLU A 13 21.07 10.15 5.39
CA GLU A 13 21.07 10.54 3.99
C GLU A 13 19.62 10.59 3.50
N ALA A 14 19.29 11.57 2.66
CA ALA A 14 17.94 11.67 2.10
C ALA A 14 17.61 10.35 1.40
N ILE A 15 16.66 9.61 1.95
CA ILE A 15 16.22 8.35 1.37
C ILE A 15 15.52 8.73 0.06
N PRO A 16 16.02 8.30 -1.11
CA PRO A 16 15.47 8.75 -2.39
C PRO A 16 14.10 8.12 -2.70
N TRP A 17 13.55 7.33 -1.78
CA TRP A 17 12.33 6.54 -1.90
C TRP A 17 11.70 6.36 -0.50
N GLY A 18 10.48 5.82 -0.46
CA GLY A 18 9.77 5.50 0.78
C GLY A 18 8.70 6.54 1.14
N ALA A 19 7.97 6.25 2.20
CA ALA A 19 6.95 7.12 2.77
C ALA A 19 7.01 7.05 4.29
N ASP A 20 6.83 8.18 4.97
CA ASP A 20 6.76 8.30 6.43
C ASP A 20 5.43 8.92 6.91
N SER A 21 4.51 9.19 5.99
CA SER A 21 3.18 9.76 6.22
C SER A 21 2.30 9.61 4.98
N GLU A 22 0.98 9.60 5.16
CA GLU A 22 0.02 9.65 4.03
C GLU A 22 -0.22 11.07 3.47
N TYR A 23 0.27 12.12 4.14
CA TYR A 23 0.05 13.53 3.75
C TYR A 23 1.32 14.25 3.28
N GLY A 24 2.47 13.56 3.29
CA GLY A 24 3.73 14.10 2.77
C GLY A 24 3.61 14.47 1.28
N ARG A 25 4.54 15.31 0.80
CA ARG A 25 4.57 15.64 -0.63
C ARG A 25 4.89 14.38 -1.43
N LEU A 26 3.94 13.96 -2.27
CA LEU A 26 4.14 12.85 -3.18
C LEU A 26 5.11 13.26 -4.30
N HIS A 27 6.23 12.54 -4.43
CA HIS A 27 7.23 12.74 -5.48
C HIS A 27 7.18 11.63 -6.53
N ASP A 28 6.94 10.39 -6.09
CA ASP A 28 6.90 9.19 -6.91
C ASP A 28 5.70 8.34 -6.49
N VAL A 29 5.03 7.72 -7.45
CA VAL A 29 3.91 6.81 -7.19
C VAL A 29 4.04 5.56 -8.06
N LEU A 30 3.87 4.39 -7.45
CA LEU A 30 3.76 3.11 -8.15
C LEU A 30 2.29 2.82 -8.45
N LEU A 31 1.98 2.63 -9.73
CA LEU A 31 0.63 2.37 -10.22
C LEU A 31 0.56 0.99 -10.88
N GLY A 32 -0.65 0.43 -10.90
CA GLY A 32 -0.91 -0.83 -11.56
C GLY A 32 -1.48 -0.66 -12.98
N PRO A 33 -1.20 -1.57 -13.91
CA PRO A 33 -1.72 -1.47 -15.27
C PRO A 33 -3.23 -1.78 -15.32
N PRO A 34 -4.05 -0.97 -16.01
CA PRO A 34 -5.50 -1.19 -16.12
C PRO A 34 -5.87 -2.26 -17.17
N ALA A 35 -4.93 -2.69 -18.01
CA ALA A 35 -5.18 -3.49 -19.21
C ALA A 35 -5.92 -4.82 -18.96
N ASN A 36 -5.67 -5.45 -17.80
CA ASN A 36 -6.26 -6.74 -17.44
C ASN A 36 -7.41 -6.61 -16.44
N PHE A 37 -7.77 -5.37 -16.07
CA PHE A 37 -8.81 -5.12 -15.07
C PHE A 37 -10.16 -5.62 -15.56
N ARG A 38 -10.83 -6.38 -14.68
CA ARG A 38 -12.20 -6.86 -14.87
C ARG A 38 -12.83 -7.07 -13.51
N TRP A 39 -14.14 -6.86 -13.39
CA TRP A 39 -14.83 -7.07 -12.13
C TRP A 39 -14.85 -8.56 -11.74
N LEU A 40 -14.49 -8.82 -10.50
CA LEU A 40 -14.63 -10.11 -9.82
C LEU A 40 -15.42 -9.93 -8.52
N PRO A 41 -16.10 -10.97 -8.01
CA PRO A 41 -16.92 -10.90 -6.79
C PRO A 41 -16.05 -10.84 -5.52
N THR A 42 -15.34 -9.72 -5.32
CA THR A 42 -14.27 -9.57 -4.31
C THR A 42 -14.73 -8.92 -2.99
N SER A 43 -15.81 -8.14 -3.02
CA SER A 43 -16.33 -7.31 -1.93
C SER A 43 -17.86 -7.30 -1.96
N ALA A 44 -18.52 -6.83 -0.89
CA ALA A 44 -19.97 -6.67 -0.88
C ALA A 44 -20.47 -5.83 -2.06
N ILE A 45 -19.76 -4.74 -2.37
CA ILE A 45 -20.09 -3.81 -3.48
C ILE A 45 -19.96 -4.50 -4.84
N SER A 46 -18.84 -5.17 -5.11
CA SER A 46 -18.62 -5.85 -6.40
C SER A 46 -19.57 -7.04 -6.60
N LYS A 47 -19.88 -7.79 -5.54
CA LYS A 47 -20.90 -8.86 -5.55
C LYS A 47 -22.28 -8.31 -5.90
N ALA A 48 -22.71 -7.21 -5.26
CA ALA A 48 -23.99 -6.56 -5.55
C ALA A 48 -24.04 -5.99 -6.98
N THR A 49 -22.97 -5.30 -7.40
CA THR A 49 -22.82 -4.75 -8.76
C THR A 49 -22.99 -5.81 -9.85
N LEU A 50 -22.35 -6.97 -9.66
CA LEU A 50 -22.47 -8.11 -10.58
C LEU A 50 -23.87 -8.73 -10.55
N ALA A 51 -24.48 -8.84 -9.37
CA ALA A 51 -25.84 -9.37 -9.21
C ALA A 51 -26.91 -8.47 -9.87
N GLU A 52 -26.70 -7.15 -9.89
CA GLU A 52 -27.53 -6.18 -10.60
C GLU A 52 -27.38 -6.23 -12.13
N GLY A 53 -26.45 -7.03 -12.67
CA GLY A 53 -26.22 -7.15 -14.11
C GLY A 53 -25.55 -5.92 -14.73
N ARG A 54 -24.87 -5.10 -13.91
CA ARG A 54 -24.09 -3.96 -14.43
C ARG A 54 -22.91 -4.43 -15.27
N SER A 55 -22.54 -3.62 -16.25
CA SER A 55 -21.46 -3.90 -17.20
C SER A 55 -20.26 -2.99 -16.98
N PHE A 56 -19.09 -3.50 -17.34
CA PHE A 56 -17.80 -2.82 -17.28
C PHE A 56 -17.24 -2.61 -18.69
N SER A 57 -16.65 -1.45 -18.96
CA SER A 57 -15.90 -1.16 -20.20
C SER A 57 -14.40 -1.09 -19.88
N GLY A 58 -13.62 -2.04 -20.42
CA GLY A 58 -12.16 -2.01 -20.29
C GLY A 58 -11.53 -0.79 -20.96
N ALA A 59 -12.14 -0.31 -22.05
CA ALA A 59 -11.69 0.90 -22.73
C ALA A 59 -11.87 2.14 -21.83
N ASP A 60 -13.01 2.23 -21.14
CA ASP A 60 -13.29 3.35 -20.23
C ASP A 60 -12.33 3.32 -19.03
N ALA A 61 -12.04 2.13 -18.49
CA ALA A 61 -11.08 1.97 -17.41
C ALA A 61 -9.67 2.41 -17.80
N ILE A 62 -9.23 2.08 -19.02
CA ILE A 62 -7.94 2.53 -19.56
C ILE A 62 -7.92 4.06 -19.72
N ALA A 63 -8.99 4.63 -20.27
CA ALA A 63 -9.10 6.09 -20.45
C ALA A 63 -9.11 6.84 -19.11
N GLN A 64 -9.91 6.39 -18.14
CA GLN A 64 -9.99 6.99 -16.80
C GLN A 64 -8.67 6.84 -16.03
N HIS A 65 -7.99 5.71 -16.16
CA HIS A 65 -6.68 5.52 -15.57
C HIS A 65 -5.64 6.48 -16.19
N ALA A 66 -5.69 6.69 -17.51
CA ALA A 66 -4.81 7.67 -18.17
C ALA A 66 -5.07 9.12 -17.68
N GLU A 67 -6.33 9.48 -17.42
CA GLU A 67 -6.66 10.78 -16.81
C GLU A 67 -6.09 10.91 -15.38
N MET A 68 -6.17 9.85 -14.56
CA MET A 68 -5.55 9.82 -13.24
C MET A 68 -4.02 9.99 -13.31
N VAL A 69 -3.35 9.29 -14.24
CA VAL A 69 -1.90 9.44 -14.48
C VAL A 69 -1.57 10.88 -14.88
N ALA A 70 -2.31 11.47 -15.81
CA ALA A 70 -2.10 12.85 -16.24
C ALA A 70 -2.26 13.85 -15.07
N ALA A 71 -3.20 13.59 -14.15
CA ALA A 71 -3.36 14.41 -12.95
C ALA A 71 -2.09 14.36 -12.06
N TYR A 72 -1.54 13.18 -11.80
CA TYR A 72 -0.27 13.03 -11.06
C TYR A 72 0.89 13.75 -11.75
N GLU A 73 1.08 13.52 -13.06
CA GLU A 73 2.16 14.13 -13.82
C GLU A 73 2.04 15.67 -13.87
N SER A 74 0.81 16.20 -13.99
CA SER A 74 0.56 17.65 -13.96
C SER A 74 0.90 18.29 -12.61
N ALA A 75 0.85 17.52 -11.52
CA ALA A 75 1.29 17.92 -10.19
C ALA A 75 2.80 17.73 -9.96
N GLY A 76 3.54 17.25 -10.97
CA GLY A 76 4.98 17.00 -10.90
C GLY A 76 5.36 15.69 -10.21
N VAL A 77 4.42 14.74 -10.08
CA VAL A 77 4.66 13.41 -9.53
C VAL A 77 5.18 12.49 -10.64
N ARG A 78 6.23 11.70 -10.35
CA ARG A 78 6.75 10.67 -11.25
C ARG A 78 5.92 9.39 -11.11
N CYS A 79 5.25 8.98 -12.17
CA CYS A 79 4.49 7.73 -12.21
C CYS A 79 5.37 6.55 -12.65
N HIS A 80 5.32 5.48 -11.86
CA HIS A 80 5.94 4.19 -12.14
C HIS A 80 4.84 3.14 -12.33
N PHE A 81 5.12 2.08 -13.07
CA PHE A 81 4.11 1.07 -13.40
C PHE A 81 4.59 -0.35 -13.13
N LEU A 82 3.73 -1.16 -12.52
CA LEU A 82 3.93 -2.60 -12.45
C LEU A 82 3.81 -3.24 -13.84
N GLU A 83 4.58 -4.31 -14.07
CA GLU A 83 4.45 -5.12 -15.29
C GLU A 83 3.05 -5.78 -15.34
N PRO A 84 2.31 -5.67 -16.46
CA PRO A 84 0.99 -6.27 -16.59
C PRO A 84 1.04 -7.78 -16.70
N ASP A 85 0.20 -8.47 -15.94
CA ASP A 85 -0.01 -9.91 -16.00
C ASP A 85 -1.50 -10.24 -16.22
N PRO A 86 -1.87 -10.93 -17.33
CA PRO A 86 -3.24 -11.34 -17.59
C PRO A 86 -3.87 -12.24 -16.52
N ALA A 87 -3.04 -12.92 -15.71
CA ALA A 87 -3.47 -13.74 -14.60
C ALA A 87 -3.83 -12.91 -13.34
N LEU A 88 -3.46 -11.62 -13.29
CA LEU A 88 -3.61 -10.76 -12.13
C LEU A 88 -4.53 -9.56 -12.43
N PRO A 89 -5.86 -9.77 -12.46
CA PRO A 89 -6.81 -8.76 -12.93
C PRO A 89 -6.94 -7.55 -12.00
N TYR A 90 -6.37 -7.56 -10.78
CA TYR A 90 -6.53 -6.47 -9.80
C TYR A 90 -5.22 -5.71 -9.53
N GLN A 91 -4.17 -5.92 -10.33
CA GLN A 91 -2.90 -5.18 -10.19
C GLN A 91 -3.09 -3.66 -10.21
N VAL A 92 -4.13 -3.15 -10.90
CA VAL A 92 -4.49 -1.73 -10.92
C VAL A 92 -4.57 -1.11 -9.52
N PHE A 93 -4.91 -1.91 -8.50
CA PHE A 93 -4.89 -1.53 -7.09
C PHE A 93 -3.52 -1.81 -6.44
N ALA A 94 -2.48 -1.14 -6.93
CA ALA A 94 -1.10 -1.31 -6.46
C ALA A 94 -0.90 -0.99 -4.96
N ARG A 95 -1.85 -0.28 -4.33
CA ARG A 95 -1.91 -0.01 -2.89
C ARG A 95 -1.80 -1.28 -2.06
N ASP A 96 -2.41 -2.38 -2.50
CA ASP A 96 -2.52 -3.57 -1.66
C ASP A 96 -1.26 -4.41 -1.64
N SER A 97 -0.53 -4.45 -2.76
CA SER A 97 0.51 -5.44 -3.03
C SER A 97 1.85 -5.13 -2.33
N SER A 98 2.02 -3.90 -1.83
CA SER A 98 3.20 -3.46 -1.06
C SER A 98 2.93 -2.20 -0.26
N VAL A 99 3.65 -2.04 0.86
CA VAL A 99 3.66 -0.82 1.68
C VAL A 99 5.06 -0.21 1.62
N ALA A 100 5.16 1.07 1.27
CA ALA A 100 6.42 1.80 1.32
C ALA A 100 6.67 2.35 2.74
N THR A 101 7.86 2.12 3.28
CA THR A 101 8.32 2.73 4.54
C THR A 101 9.67 3.43 4.32
N PRO A 102 10.19 4.20 5.29
CA PRO A 102 11.53 4.78 5.18
C PRO A 102 12.65 3.72 5.14
N ASP A 103 12.39 2.51 5.67
CA ASP A 103 13.40 1.45 5.78
C ASP A 103 13.36 0.47 4.60
N GLY A 104 12.34 0.57 3.74
CA GLY A 104 12.20 -0.19 2.51
C GLY A 104 10.75 -0.49 2.18
N ALA A 105 10.52 -1.11 1.04
CA ALA A 105 9.22 -1.67 0.73
C ALA A 105 8.95 -2.94 1.56
N ILE A 106 7.73 -3.10 2.03
CA ILE A 106 7.21 -4.33 2.62
C ILE A 106 6.29 -4.97 1.59
N VAL A 107 6.67 -6.13 1.07
CA VAL A 107 5.80 -6.88 0.14
C VAL A 107 4.75 -7.60 0.95
N THR A 108 3.49 -7.42 0.58
CA THR A 108 2.35 -7.96 1.31
C THR A 108 2.02 -9.38 0.84
N GLN A 109 1.09 -10.04 1.55
CA GLN A 109 0.59 -11.37 1.18
C GLN A 109 -0.93 -11.26 1.01
N LEU A 110 -1.40 -11.15 -0.22
CA LEU A 110 -2.82 -10.86 -0.47
C LEU A 110 -3.72 -12.04 -0.10
N HIS A 111 -4.90 -11.72 0.44
CA HIS A 111 -5.81 -12.75 0.97
C HIS A 111 -6.31 -13.65 -0.16
N GLN A 112 -6.82 -13.03 -1.22
CA GLN A 112 -7.46 -13.73 -2.33
C GLN A 112 -6.44 -14.45 -3.19
N GLN A 113 -6.60 -15.76 -3.37
CA GLN A 113 -5.61 -16.62 -4.04
C GLN A 113 -5.21 -16.12 -5.44
N TRP A 114 -6.14 -15.52 -6.18
CA TRP A 114 -5.93 -15.03 -7.55
C TRP A 114 -5.23 -13.67 -7.59
N ARG A 115 -5.04 -13.03 -6.43
CA ARG A 115 -4.20 -11.85 -6.24
C ARG A 115 -2.82 -12.18 -5.68
N ARG A 116 -2.62 -13.36 -5.06
CA ARG A 116 -1.33 -13.71 -4.44
C ARG A 116 -0.15 -13.60 -5.39
N GLY A 117 -0.32 -13.86 -6.68
CA GLY A 117 0.77 -13.68 -7.67
C GLY A 117 1.26 -12.24 -7.83
N GLU A 118 0.54 -11.24 -7.33
CA GLU A 118 0.93 -9.81 -7.40
C GLU A 118 2.26 -9.51 -6.70
N TYR A 119 2.74 -10.34 -5.77
CA TYR A 119 4.08 -10.17 -5.19
C TYR A 119 5.19 -10.21 -6.27
N ALA A 120 5.00 -10.97 -7.35
CA ALA A 120 6.05 -11.20 -8.33
C ALA A 120 6.42 -9.93 -9.13
N PRO A 121 5.48 -9.21 -9.76
CA PRO A 121 5.78 -7.94 -10.42
C PRO A 121 6.22 -6.85 -9.43
N VAL A 122 5.72 -6.86 -8.19
CA VAL A 122 6.16 -5.93 -7.13
C VAL A 122 7.64 -6.14 -6.76
N ILE A 123 8.04 -7.39 -6.52
CA ILE A 123 9.43 -7.73 -6.20
C ILE A 123 10.35 -7.37 -7.38
N ARG A 124 9.94 -7.63 -8.62
CA ARG A 124 10.71 -7.23 -9.81
C ARG A 124 10.90 -5.71 -9.86
N PHE A 125 9.81 -4.94 -9.72
CA PHE A 125 9.84 -3.49 -9.72
C PHE A 125 10.86 -2.93 -8.71
N TYR A 126 10.74 -3.32 -7.43
CA TYR A 126 11.64 -2.77 -6.41
C TYR A 126 13.10 -3.14 -6.65
N ARG A 127 13.38 -4.36 -7.12
CA ARG A 127 14.74 -4.80 -7.46
C ARG A 127 15.32 -4.01 -8.63
N GLU A 128 14.55 -3.78 -9.68
CA GLU A 128 14.98 -3.03 -10.86
C GLU A 128 15.16 -1.53 -10.55
N ALA A 129 14.31 -0.98 -9.70
CA ALA A 129 14.39 0.41 -9.23
C ALA A 129 15.52 0.64 -8.20
N GLY A 130 16.21 -0.40 -7.73
CA GLY A 130 17.21 -0.29 -6.67
C GLY A 130 16.63 0.12 -5.31
N ILE A 131 15.34 -0.11 -5.09
CA ILE A 131 14.64 0.17 -3.83
C ILE A 131 14.73 -1.08 -2.95
N PRO A 132 15.23 -1.00 -1.71
CA PRO A 132 15.29 -2.12 -0.79
C PRO A 132 13.89 -2.67 -0.47
N ILE A 133 13.79 -3.99 -0.48
CA ILE A 133 12.68 -4.69 0.16
C ILE A 133 13.10 -4.96 1.60
N PHE A 134 12.47 -4.28 2.55
CA PHE A 134 12.77 -4.41 3.97
C PHE A 134 12.40 -5.81 4.47
N LYS A 135 11.15 -6.21 4.26
CA LYS A 135 10.59 -7.50 4.68
C LYS A 135 9.46 -7.92 3.73
N MET A 136 9.03 -9.17 3.86
CA MET A 136 7.89 -9.73 3.14
C MET A 136 6.98 -10.42 4.15
N ILE A 137 5.68 -10.16 4.11
CA ILE A 137 4.71 -10.77 5.01
C ILE A 137 4.64 -12.29 4.75
N THR A 138 4.69 -13.07 5.83
CA THR A 138 4.66 -14.54 5.77
C THR A 138 3.71 -15.18 6.77
N ALA A 139 3.25 -14.44 7.78
CA ALA A 139 2.49 -15.01 8.89
C ALA A 139 1.03 -15.35 8.53
N ALA A 140 0.39 -14.56 7.65
CA ALA A 140 -0.98 -14.74 7.14
C ALA A 140 -1.22 -13.71 6.02
N ALA A 141 -2.49 -13.46 5.64
CA ALA A 141 -2.80 -12.38 4.72
C ALA A 141 -2.68 -10.99 5.34
N LEU A 142 -2.13 -10.04 4.58
CA LEU A 142 -2.15 -8.60 4.84
C LEU A 142 -2.26 -7.90 3.48
N GLU A 143 -3.10 -6.88 3.38
CA GLU A 143 -3.22 -6.04 2.19
C GLU A 143 -2.89 -4.59 2.57
N GLY A 144 -2.17 -3.87 1.71
CA GLY A 144 -1.69 -2.51 2.00
C GLY A 144 -2.79 -1.47 2.22
N GLY A 145 -4.03 -1.68 1.76
CA GLY A 145 -5.17 -0.83 2.14
C GLY A 145 -5.48 -0.84 3.64
N ASP A 146 -5.01 -1.85 4.39
CA ASP A 146 -5.09 -1.87 5.84
C ASP A 146 -3.94 -1.16 6.54
N VAL A 147 -2.95 -0.61 5.83
CA VAL A 147 -1.76 -0.02 6.44
C VAL A 147 -1.69 1.47 6.16
N ILE A 148 -1.83 2.27 7.22
CA ILE A 148 -1.81 3.73 7.16
C ILE A 148 -0.62 4.24 7.99
N ILE A 149 0.25 5.03 7.38
CA ILE A 149 1.26 5.79 8.13
C ILE A 149 0.64 7.12 8.55
N VAL A 150 0.26 7.20 9.82
CA VAL A 150 -0.49 8.34 10.37
C VAL A 150 0.38 9.59 10.39
N GLU A 151 1.62 9.45 10.84
CA GLU A 151 2.66 10.46 10.85
C GLU A 151 4.01 9.76 11.04
N PRO A 152 5.17 10.45 10.91
CA PRO A 152 6.47 9.82 11.06
C PRO A 152 6.59 9.05 12.38
N GLY A 153 6.83 7.74 12.28
CA GLY A 153 6.95 6.86 13.45
C GLY A 153 5.62 6.36 14.04
N ARG A 154 4.47 6.63 13.41
CA ARG A 154 3.15 6.12 13.84
C ARG A 154 2.42 5.39 12.72
N MET A 155 2.00 4.16 12.99
CA MET A 155 1.27 3.33 12.03
C MET A 155 -0.05 2.84 12.60
N LEU A 156 -1.09 2.86 11.76
CA LEU A 156 -2.38 2.24 12.01
C LEU A 156 -2.52 1.03 11.07
N ILE A 157 -2.89 -0.12 11.62
CA ILE A 157 -3.13 -1.35 10.88
C ILE A 157 -4.58 -1.81 11.10
N GLY A 158 -5.36 -1.84 10.03
CA GLY A 158 -6.69 -2.44 10.00
C GLY A 158 -6.64 -3.95 10.13
N ASN A 159 -7.57 -4.51 10.90
CA ASN A 159 -7.75 -5.94 11.04
C ASN A 159 -9.23 -6.31 10.91
N GLY A 160 -9.64 -6.72 9.71
CA GLY A 160 -11.01 -7.18 9.42
C GLY A 160 -11.13 -8.69 9.23
N GLU A 161 -10.03 -9.43 9.34
CA GLU A 161 -9.86 -10.88 9.07
C GLU A 161 -10.18 -11.35 7.64
N GLU A 162 -10.92 -10.59 6.83
CA GLU A 162 -11.20 -10.91 5.42
C GLU A 162 -10.03 -10.52 4.49
N ARG A 163 -9.26 -9.48 4.83
CA ARG A 163 -8.11 -8.99 4.02
C ARG A 163 -6.80 -9.02 4.78
N THR A 164 -6.81 -8.46 5.98
CA THR A 164 -5.68 -8.53 6.91
C THR A 164 -6.05 -9.38 8.12
N GLU A 165 -5.29 -10.46 8.30
CA GLU A 165 -5.44 -11.42 9.38
C GLU A 165 -4.52 -11.04 10.56
N ALA A 166 -4.97 -11.34 11.78
CA ALA A 166 -4.26 -10.91 12.99
C ALA A 166 -2.78 -11.36 13.09
N PRO A 167 -2.38 -12.56 12.64
CA PRO A 167 -0.96 -12.95 12.63
C PRO A 167 -0.09 -12.05 11.76
N ALA A 168 -0.57 -11.63 10.58
CA ALA A 168 0.18 -10.76 9.68
C ALA A 168 0.23 -9.31 10.18
N ALA A 169 -0.88 -8.80 10.74
CA ALA A 169 -0.89 -7.49 11.38
C ALA A 169 0.13 -7.41 12.53
N ARG A 170 0.18 -8.43 13.40
CA ARG A 170 1.19 -8.52 14.48
C ARG A 170 2.62 -8.68 13.96
N GLN A 171 2.80 -9.40 12.86
CA GLN A 171 4.12 -9.53 12.23
C GLN A 171 4.64 -8.17 11.75
N LEU A 172 3.81 -7.40 11.04
CA LEU A 172 4.16 -6.05 10.61
C LEU A 172 4.41 -5.14 11.82
N ALA A 173 3.50 -5.13 12.79
CA ALA A 173 3.62 -4.31 14.00
C ALA A 173 4.94 -4.55 14.72
N GLY A 174 5.31 -5.82 14.96
CA GLY A 174 6.56 -6.16 15.63
C GLY A 174 7.81 -5.64 14.90
N TRP A 175 7.86 -5.73 13.57
CA TRP A 175 8.98 -5.18 12.81
C TRP A 175 9.09 -3.65 12.91
N MET A 176 7.97 -2.95 12.90
CA MET A 176 7.96 -1.49 13.01
C MET A 176 8.27 -1.04 14.45
N GLU A 177 7.78 -1.75 15.46
CA GLU A 177 8.09 -1.51 16.88
C GLU A 177 9.59 -1.73 17.18
N GLU A 178 10.23 -2.74 16.55
CA GLU A 178 11.69 -2.93 16.61
C GLU A 178 12.47 -1.72 16.05
N LEU A 179 11.88 -0.99 15.11
CA LEU A 179 12.40 0.27 14.56
C LEU A 179 12.00 1.50 15.39
N GLY A 180 11.28 1.32 16.49
CA GLY A 180 10.85 2.38 17.39
C GLY A 180 9.54 3.08 17.01
N TRP A 181 8.73 2.49 16.12
CA TRP A 181 7.42 3.04 15.76
C TRP A 181 6.37 2.72 16.82
N GLU A 182 5.40 3.62 16.97
CA GLU A 182 4.14 3.33 17.67
C GLU A 182 3.16 2.73 16.67
N VAL A 183 2.68 1.51 16.93
CA VAL A 183 1.75 0.80 16.04
C VAL A 183 0.44 0.52 16.75
N ARG A 184 -0.67 0.90 16.12
CA ARG A 184 -2.02 0.56 16.56
C ARG A 184 -2.64 -0.43 15.58
N ILE A 185 -2.94 -1.63 16.06
CA ILE A 185 -3.83 -2.55 15.33
C ILE A 185 -5.26 -2.25 15.77
N GLU A 186 -6.15 -2.01 14.81
CA GLU A 186 -7.57 -1.69 15.05
C GLU A 186 -8.48 -2.68 14.34
N MET A 187 -9.47 -3.20 15.06
CA MET A 187 -10.44 -4.12 14.48
C MET A 187 -11.44 -3.33 13.63
N ILE A 188 -11.63 -3.75 12.38
CA ILE A 188 -12.62 -3.14 11.48
C ILE A 188 -13.70 -4.15 11.10
N PRO A 189 -14.95 -3.71 10.88
CA PRO A 189 -15.97 -4.60 10.34
C PRO A 189 -15.59 -5.07 8.93
N SER A 190 -15.63 -6.38 8.68
CA SER A 190 -15.13 -6.98 7.43
C SER A 190 -15.81 -6.44 6.16
N GLN A 191 -17.04 -5.93 6.25
CA GLN A 191 -17.74 -5.36 5.09
C GLN A 191 -17.04 -4.15 4.46
N PHE A 192 -16.17 -3.46 5.20
CA PHE A 192 -15.42 -2.31 4.70
C PHE A 192 -14.15 -2.70 3.95
N VAL A 193 -13.80 -3.99 3.88
CA VAL A 193 -12.65 -4.55 3.16
C VAL A 193 -11.30 -4.12 3.75
N HIS A 194 -11.04 -2.82 3.87
CA HIS A 194 -9.80 -2.21 4.36
C HIS A 194 -10.08 -1.02 5.28
N ILE A 195 -9.10 -0.59 6.07
CA ILE A 195 -9.26 0.59 6.95
C ILE A 195 -9.19 1.93 6.19
N ASP A 196 -8.54 1.98 5.02
CA ASP A 196 -8.41 3.20 4.21
C ASP A 196 -9.74 3.71 3.61
N VAL A 197 -10.79 2.87 3.58
CA VAL A 197 -12.15 3.32 3.23
C VAL A 197 -12.91 3.92 4.42
N LEU A 198 -12.37 3.79 5.64
CA LEU A 198 -12.95 4.30 6.88
C LEU A 198 -12.26 5.57 7.38
N VAL A 199 -10.96 5.71 7.12
CA VAL A 199 -10.15 6.86 7.56
C VAL A 199 -9.10 7.20 6.51
N SER A 200 -8.83 8.49 6.31
CA SER A 200 -7.78 8.97 5.41
C SER A 200 -7.08 10.15 6.05
N ILE A 201 -5.75 10.10 6.17
CA ILE A 201 -5.00 11.20 6.78
C ILE A 201 -4.71 12.25 5.72
N LEU A 202 -5.22 13.46 5.91
CA LEU A 202 -5.10 14.55 4.93
C LEU A 202 -4.02 15.57 5.30
N GLY A 203 -3.55 15.55 6.55
CA GLY A 203 -2.54 16.46 7.04
C GLY A 203 -2.26 16.31 8.52
N PRO A 204 -1.32 17.10 9.07
CA PRO A 204 -1.06 17.13 10.49
C PRO A 204 -2.34 17.43 11.27
N LYS A 205 -2.78 16.50 12.12
CA LYS A 205 -4.02 16.59 12.92
C LYS A 205 -5.31 16.69 12.09
N LEU A 206 -5.32 16.13 10.88
CA LEU A 206 -6.49 16.08 10.02
C LEU A 206 -6.66 14.66 9.42
N ALA A 207 -7.80 14.04 9.73
CA ALA A 207 -8.21 12.72 9.27
C ALA A 207 -9.69 12.72 8.88
#